data_AF-A0A1B6ISA0-F1
#
_entry.id   AF-A0A1B6ISA0-F1
#
_cell.length_a   1.000
_cell.length_b   1.000
_cell.length_c   1.000
_cell.angle_alpha   90.00
_cell.angle_beta   90.00
_cell.angle_gamma   90.00
#
_symmetry.space_group_name_H-M   'P 1'
#
loop_
_entity.id
_entity.type
_entity.pdbx_description
1 polymer ?
#
loop_
_entity_poly.entity_id
_entity_poly.type
_entity_poly.pdbx_seq_one_letter_code
_entity_poly.pdbx_strand_id
1 'polypeptide(L)'
;MQTTVKYTIIVIVSLLSTAIILSLVEGVLCAEDNSGSNSQGKDGQLQRLSDCEIIKQYQGLSSFAFNPRSVNREDSACLSLKMFKEMGFVRFFSIPEETLFRFILRAQRGYRDLPYHNWYHAFAVLHFSFAVLTNCRLIEKQHFT
;
A
#
# COMPACT_ATOMS: atom_id res chain seq x y z
N MET A 1 -29.11 0.71 13.65
CA MET A 1 -27.85 1.49 13.65
C MET A 1 -26.64 0.64 13.26
N GLN A 2 -26.41 -0.52 13.87
CA GLN A 2 -25.23 -1.37 13.59
C GLN A 2 -25.22 -1.95 12.16
N THR A 3 -26.38 -2.25 11.58
CA THR A 3 -26.51 -2.77 10.21
C THR A 3 -26.15 -1.73 9.16
N THR A 4 -26.61 -0.48 9.34
CA THR A 4 -26.30 0.63 8.44
C THR A 4 -24.80 0.90 8.40
N VAL A 5 -24.13 0.90 9.57
CA VAL A 5 -22.66 1.07 9.66
C VAL A 5 -21.93 -0.09 8.96
N LYS A 6 -22.39 -1.34 9.13
CA LYS A 6 -21.83 -2.51 8.43
C LYS A 6 -21.95 -2.36 6.91
N TYR A 7 -23.13 -1.98 6.40
CA TYR A 7 -23.33 -1.75 4.97
C TYR A 7 -22.48 -0.59 4.45
N THR A 8 -22.37 0.51 5.20
CA THR A 8 -21.53 1.63 4.80
C THR A 8 -20.05 1.25 4.76
N ILE A 9 -19.56 0.47 5.73
CA ILE A 9 -18.17 -0.03 5.72
C ILE A 9 -17.96 -0.99 4.56
N ILE A 10 -18.88 -1.93 4.31
CA ILE A 10 -18.79 -2.87 3.18
C ILE A 10 -18.77 -2.10 1.86
N VAL A 11 -19.65 -1.11 1.68
CA VAL A 11 -19.69 -0.29 0.46
C VAL A 11 -18.41 0.54 0.30
N ILE A 12 -17.90 1.15 1.38
CA ILE A 12 -16.64 1.92 1.34
C ILE A 12 -15.46 1.00 1.02
N VAL A 13 -15.37 -0.16 1.67
CA VAL A 13 -14.32 -1.15 1.43
C VAL A 13 -14.44 -1.70 0.01
N SER A 14 -15.64 -2.03 -0.48
CA SER A 14 -15.86 -2.52 -1.84
C SER A 14 -15.54 -1.47 -2.90
N LEU A 15 -15.92 -0.20 -2.69
CA LEU A 15 -15.61 0.89 -3.62
C LEU A 15 -14.12 1.23 -3.64
N LEU A 16 -13.48 1.28 -2.45
CA LEU A 16 -12.02 1.37 -2.33
C LEU A 16 -11.35 0.17 -2.99
N SER A 17 -11.88 -1.04 -2.80
CA SER A 17 -11.35 -2.26 -3.42
C SER A 17 -11.47 -2.19 -4.94
N THR A 18 -12.59 -1.75 -5.51
CA THR A 18 -12.72 -1.60 -6.97
C THR A 18 -11.82 -0.52 -7.53
N ALA A 19 -11.63 0.60 -6.83
CA ALA A 19 -10.72 1.66 -7.27
C ALA A 19 -9.25 1.24 -7.14
N ILE A 20 -8.89 0.55 -6.06
CA ILE A 20 -7.56 -0.02 -5.83
C ILE A 20 -7.28 -1.13 -6.83
N ILE A 21 -8.22 -2.04 -7.07
CA ILE A 21 -8.08 -3.13 -8.06
C ILE A 21 -7.98 -2.54 -9.46
N LEU A 22 -8.81 -1.57 -9.84
CA LEU A 22 -8.72 -0.96 -11.18
C LEU A 22 -7.38 -0.23 -11.37
N SER A 23 -6.91 0.50 -10.35
CA SER A 23 -5.63 1.23 -10.40
C SER A 23 -4.42 0.29 -10.35
N LEU A 24 -4.50 -0.80 -9.57
CA LEU A 24 -3.46 -1.85 -9.51
C LEU A 24 -3.46 -2.71 -10.77
N VAL A 25 -4.63 -3.05 -11.33
CA VAL A 25 -4.74 -3.85 -12.57
C VAL A 25 -4.26 -3.02 -13.75
N GLU A 26 -4.61 -1.74 -13.88
CA GLU A 26 -4.03 -0.88 -14.91
C GLU A 26 -2.51 -0.72 -14.74
N GLY A 27 -2.01 -0.54 -13.51
CA GLY A 27 -0.58 -0.46 -13.23
C GLY A 27 0.18 -1.77 -13.50
N VAL A 28 -0.38 -2.91 -13.11
CA VAL A 28 0.24 -4.24 -13.30
C VAL A 28 0.15 -4.68 -14.76
N LEU A 29 -0.96 -4.43 -15.46
CA LEU A 29 -1.10 -4.73 -16.89
C LEU A 29 -0.21 -3.83 -17.77
N CYS A 30 0.05 -2.59 -17.34
CA CYS A 30 0.97 -1.69 -18.04
C CYS A 30 2.44 -1.92 -17.70
N ALA A 31 2.76 -2.79 -16.74
CA ALA A 31 4.14 -3.18 -16.47
C ALA A 31 4.59 -4.16 -17.56
N GLU A 32 5.04 -3.64 -18.70
CA GLU A 32 5.79 -4.45 -19.65
C GLU A 32 7.04 -5.00 -18.97
N ASP A 33 7.27 -6.31 -19.10
CA ASP A 33 8.51 -6.97 -18.70
C ASP A 33 9.66 -6.46 -19.58
N ASN A 34 10.23 -5.31 -19.21
CA ASN A 34 11.55 -4.92 -19.71
C ASN A 34 12.62 -5.65 -18.87
N SER A 35 12.51 -6.97 -18.81
CA SER A 35 13.50 -7.85 -18.18
C SER A 35 14.66 -8.08 -19.14
N GLY A 36 15.48 -7.05 -19.32
CA GLY A 36 16.89 -7.25 -19.59
C GLY A 36 17.49 -7.98 -18.39
N SER A 37 17.91 -9.22 -18.59
CA SER A 37 18.59 -10.07 -17.63
C SER A 37 19.81 -9.34 -17.06
N ASN A 38 19.66 -8.74 -15.88
CA ASN A 38 20.80 -8.35 -15.07
C ASN A 38 20.69 -9.03 -13.70
N SER A 39 21.65 -9.88 -13.42
CA SER A 39 21.87 -10.65 -12.18
C SER A 39 22.10 -9.78 -10.94
N GLN A 40 21.80 -8.47 -11.00
CA GLN A 40 21.74 -7.53 -9.88
C GLN A 40 20.38 -7.53 -9.14
N GLY A 41 19.42 -8.34 -9.60
CA GLY A 41 18.01 -8.22 -9.19
C GLY A 41 17.64 -8.70 -7.77
N LYS A 42 18.43 -9.55 -7.11
CA LYS A 42 18.15 -10.03 -5.75
C LYS A 42 18.88 -9.19 -4.69
N ASP A 43 20.18 -8.96 -4.87
CA ASP A 43 21.02 -8.27 -3.88
C ASP A 43 20.64 -6.79 -3.73
N GLY A 44 20.38 -6.09 -4.84
CA GLY A 44 19.93 -4.70 -4.81
C GLY A 44 18.52 -4.51 -4.26
N GLN A 45 17.71 -5.56 -4.15
CA GLN A 45 16.37 -5.49 -3.55
C GLN A 45 16.40 -5.79 -2.05
N LEU A 46 17.25 -6.72 -1.62
CA LEU A 46 17.46 -7.02 -0.20
C LEU A 46 18.09 -5.82 0.52
N GLN A 47 19.05 -5.16 -0.13
CA GLN A 47 19.64 -3.91 0.36
C GLN A 47 18.60 -2.78 0.51
N ARG A 48 17.67 -2.66 -0.45
CA ARG A 48 16.58 -1.67 -0.36
C ARG A 48 15.53 -2.00 0.70
N LEU A 49 15.34 -3.28 1.02
CA LEU A 49 14.45 -3.69 2.11
C LEU A 49 15.07 -3.33 3.46
N SER A 50 16.38 -3.51 3.63
CA SER A 50 17.10 -3.03 4.82
C SER A 50 17.10 -1.49 4.92
N ASP A 51 17.07 -0.77 3.79
CA ASP A 51 16.97 0.69 3.81
C ASP A 51 15.60 1.18 4.34
N CYS A 52 14.53 0.39 4.14
CA CYS A 52 13.19 0.72 4.65
C CYS A 52 13.08 0.73 6.18
N GLU A 53 14.01 0.12 6.91
CA GLU A 53 14.03 0.14 8.38
C GLU A 53 14.36 1.54 8.95
N ILE A 54 14.86 2.47 8.12
CA ILE A 54 15.27 3.82 8.52
C ILE A 54 14.27 4.87 8.04
N ILE A 55 12.99 4.70 8.36
CA ILE A 55 11.98 5.75 8.13
C ILE A 55 11.40 6.21 9.46
N LYS A 56 12.26 6.88 10.25
CA LYS A 56 11.86 7.58 11.49
C LYS A 56 11.30 8.98 11.21
N GLN A 57 11.47 9.49 10.00
CA GLN A 57 11.10 10.87 9.65
C GLN A 57 9.59 11.10 9.55
N TYR A 58 8.81 10.10 9.14
CA TYR A 58 7.36 10.23 9.03
C TYR A 58 6.68 9.72 10.30
N GLN A 59 6.24 10.66 11.13
CA GLN A 59 5.47 10.40 12.35
C GLN A 59 3.98 10.51 12.07
N GLY A 60 3.16 9.83 12.89
CA GLY A 60 1.71 9.95 12.82
C GLY A 60 1.11 9.36 11.54
N LEU A 61 1.68 8.29 10.98
CA LEU A 61 1.18 7.63 9.76
C LEU A 61 -0.27 7.13 9.88
N SER A 62 -0.76 6.89 11.10
CA SER A 62 -2.17 6.54 11.36
C SER A 62 -3.07 7.76 11.49
N SER A 63 -2.53 8.98 11.54
CA SER A 63 -3.32 10.20 11.71
C SER A 63 -4.01 10.59 10.41
N PHE A 64 -5.29 10.96 10.48
CA PHE A 64 -6.00 11.55 9.34
C PHE A 64 -5.39 12.88 8.87
N ALA A 65 -4.62 13.56 9.73
CA ALA A 65 -3.93 14.81 9.40
C ALA A 65 -2.59 14.59 8.68
N PHE A 66 -2.12 13.34 8.57
CA PHE A 66 -0.90 13.04 7.83
C PHE A 66 -1.09 13.35 6.34
N ASN A 67 -0.11 14.02 5.73
CA ASN A 67 -0.13 14.35 4.31
C ASN A 67 0.63 13.29 3.49
N PRO A 68 -0.05 12.31 2.86
CA PRO A 68 0.63 11.29 2.08
C PRO A 68 1.32 11.83 0.82
N ARG A 69 0.94 13.02 0.33
CA ARG A 69 1.55 13.62 -0.87
C ARG A 69 2.90 14.29 -0.60
N SER A 70 3.26 14.55 0.66
CA SER A 70 4.59 15.09 1.01
C SER A 70 5.66 14.01 1.12
N VAL A 71 5.30 12.74 1.04
CA VAL A 71 6.23 11.61 1.07
C VAL A 71 6.83 11.45 -0.33
N ASN A 72 8.15 11.34 -0.43
CA ASN A 72 8.81 11.06 -1.71
C ASN A 72 8.48 9.63 -2.21
N ARG A 73 8.78 9.38 -3.48
CA ARG A 73 8.40 8.13 -4.15
C ARG A 73 9.11 6.93 -3.53
N GLU A 74 10.38 7.05 -3.17
CA GLU A 74 11.18 5.96 -2.60
C GLU A 74 10.64 5.53 -1.24
N ASP A 75 10.41 6.50 -0.35
CA ASP A 75 9.90 6.28 1.01
C ASP A 75 8.48 5.74 1.00
N SER A 76 7.64 6.19 0.06
CA SER A 76 6.24 5.75 -0.03
C SER A 76 6.10 4.23 -0.25
N ALA A 77 7.05 3.58 -0.92
CA ALA A 77 7.06 2.12 -1.08
C ALA A 77 7.35 1.42 0.26
N CYS A 78 8.32 1.92 1.01
CA CYS A 78 8.67 1.42 2.34
C CYS A 78 7.55 1.67 3.37
N LEU A 79 6.95 2.86 3.36
CA LEU A 79 5.78 3.17 4.19
C LEU A 79 4.58 2.30 3.84
N SER A 80 4.39 1.96 2.56
CA SER A 80 3.37 1.00 2.14
C SER A 80 3.59 -0.36 2.80
N LEU A 81 4.81 -0.91 2.74
CA LEU A 81 5.16 -2.15 3.42
C LEU A 81 4.93 -2.06 4.94
N LYS A 82 5.33 -0.95 5.57
CA LYS A 82 5.09 -0.69 6.99
C LYS A 82 3.61 -0.73 7.34
N MET A 83 2.74 -0.08 6.57
CA MET A 83 1.29 -0.12 6.78
C MET A 83 0.73 -1.55 6.68
N PHE A 84 1.17 -2.35 5.69
CA PHE A 84 0.78 -3.77 5.60
C PHE A 84 1.23 -4.60 6.80
N LYS A 85 2.43 -4.33 7.33
CA LYS A 85 2.95 -4.99 8.54
C LYS A 85 2.16 -4.60 9.78
N GLU A 86 1.88 -3.30 9.97
CA GLU A 86 1.13 -2.79 11.13
C GLU A 86 -0.34 -3.26 11.13
N MET A 87 -0.97 -3.40 9.96
CA MET A 87 -2.29 -4.03 9.84
C MET A 87 -2.29 -5.55 10.09
N GLY A 88 -1.11 -6.16 10.22
CA GLY A 88 -0.96 -7.61 10.46
C GLY A 88 -1.19 -8.50 9.24
N PHE A 89 -1.44 -7.93 8.05
CA PHE A 89 -1.74 -8.70 6.83
C PHE A 89 -0.58 -9.58 6.37
N VAL A 90 0.66 -9.13 6.55
CA VAL A 90 1.86 -9.92 6.24
C VAL A 90 1.83 -11.25 7.00
N ARG A 91 1.54 -11.19 8.31
CA ARG A 91 1.45 -12.38 9.17
C ARG A 91 0.20 -13.20 8.89
N PHE A 92 -0.95 -12.54 8.76
CA PHE A 92 -2.24 -13.20 8.56
C PHE A 92 -2.28 -14.04 7.28
N PHE A 93 -1.81 -13.48 6.16
CA PHE A 93 -1.77 -14.16 4.87
C PHE A 93 -0.47 -14.93 4.61
N SER A 94 0.45 -14.96 5.58
CA SER A 94 1.77 -15.61 5.45
C SER A 94 2.54 -15.15 4.20
N ILE A 95 2.50 -13.84 3.91
CA ILE A 95 3.16 -13.26 2.74
C ILE A 95 4.62 -12.95 3.11
N PRO A 96 5.63 -13.45 2.38
CA PRO A 96 7.02 -13.05 2.60
C PRO A 96 7.21 -11.55 2.35
N GLU A 97 7.87 -10.83 3.26
CA GLU A 97 8.06 -9.36 3.15
C GLU A 97 8.73 -8.95 1.84
N GLU A 98 9.75 -9.70 1.40
CA GLU A 98 10.44 -9.47 0.13
C GLU A 98 9.48 -9.58 -1.08
N THR A 99 8.57 -10.56 -1.04
CA THR A 99 7.57 -10.75 -2.10
C THR A 99 6.57 -9.61 -2.12
N LEU A 100 6.09 -9.15 -0.96
CA LEU A 100 5.20 -8.00 -0.87
C LEU A 100 5.90 -6.71 -1.32
N PHE A 101 7.14 -6.49 -0.90
CA PHE A 101 7.89 -5.30 -1.29
C PHE A 101 8.16 -5.25 -2.80
N ARG A 102 8.52 -6.39 -3.40
CA ARG A 102 8.61 -6.52 -4.87
C ARG A 102 7.30 -6.18 -5.57
N PHE A 103 6.18 -6.67 -5.04
CA PHE A 103 4.87 -6.37 -5.57
C PHE A 103 4.59 -4.85 -5.50
N ILE A 104 4.86 -4.21 -4.37
CA ILE A 104 4.71 -2.75 -4.19
C ILE A 104 5.58 -1.99 -5.19
N LEU A 105 6.85 -2.37 -5.35
CA LEU A 105 7.76 -1.73 -6.32
C LEU A 105 7.30 -1.91 -7.77
N ARG A 106 6.77 -3.08 -8.13
CA ARG A 106 6.18 -3.33 -9.45
C ARG A 106 4.94 -2.46 -9.67
N ALA A 107 4.01 -2.45 -8.71
CA ALA A 107 2.83 -1.60 -8.74
C ALA A 107 3.23 -0.13 -8.93
N GLN A 108 4.17 0.37 -8.12
CA GLN A 108 4.68 1.73 -8.20
C GLN A 108 5.26 2.09 -9.58
N ARG A 109 6.01 1.18 -10.22
CA ARG A 109 6.53 1.37 -11.59
C ARG A 109 5.44 1.37 -12.65
N GLY A 110 4.34 0.67 -12.41
CA GLY A 110 3.21 0.57 -13.33
C GLY A 110 2.38 1.84 -13.47
N TYR A 111 2.39 2.73 -12.47
CA TYR A 111 1.67 4.01 -12.54
C TYR A 111 2.38 5.00 -13.46
N ARG A 112 1.61 5.58 -14.40
CA ARG A 112 2.08 6.64 -15.29
C ARG A 112 2.06 8.01 -14.59
N ASP A 113 2.81 8.95 -15.15
CA ASP A 113 2.82 10.34 -14.69
C ASP A 113 1.60 11.11 -15.25
N LEU A 114 0.43 10.82 -14.68
CA LEU A 114 -0.81 11.54 -14.96
C LEU A 114 -1.04 12.64 -13.92
N PRO A 115 -1.77 13.72 -14.26
CA PRO A 115 -2.00 14.83 -13.33
C PRO A 115 -2.64 14.44 -11.99
N TYR A 116 -3.39 13.34 -11.96
CA TYR A 116 -4.05 12.85 -10.74
C TYR A 116 -3.89 11.34 -10.52
N HIS A 117 -4.21 10.51 -11.51
CA HIS A 117 -4.13 9.05 -11.42
C HIS A 117 -2.69 8.53 -11.55
N ASN A 118 -1.84 8.93 -10.62
CA ASN A 118 -0.44 8.55 -10.51
C ASN A 118 -0.19 7.80 -9.20
N TRP A 119 1.06 7.40 -8.98
CA TRP A 119 1.46 6.66 -7.77
C TRP A 119 1.13 7.39 -6.46
N TYR A 120 1.26 8.72 -6.41
CA TYR A 120 0.96 9.48 -5.19
C TYR A 120 -0.53 9.39 -4.82
N HIS A 121 -1.43 9.32 -5.82
CA HIS A 121 -2.84 9.08 -5.56
C HIS A 121 -3.07 7.68 -4.98
N ALA A 122 -2.48 6.64 -5.57
CA ALA A 122 -2.57 5.27 -5.06
C ALA A 122 -2.04 5.15 -3.63
N PHE A 123 -0.91 5.79 -3.32
CA PHE A 123 -0.34 5.84 -1.99
C PHE A 123 -1.25 6.58 -1.00
N ALA A 124 -1.85 7.71 -1.40
CA ALA A 124 -2.79 8.44 -0.56
C ALA A 124 -4.04 7.63 -0.21
N VAL A 125 -4.55 6.84 -1.17
CA VAL A 125 -5.68 5.91 -0.96
C VAL A 125 -5.29 4.80 0.02
N LEU A 126 -4.10 4.21 -0.11
CA LEU A 126 -3.58 3.22 0.83
C LEU A 126 -3.45 3.80 2.24
N HIS A 127 -2.86 4.99 2.38
CA HIS A 127 -2.72 5.69 3.67
C HIS A 127 -4.08 5.95 4.33
N PHE A 128 -5.07 6.45 3.58
CA PHE A 128 -6.40 6.70 4.14
C PHE A 128 -7.06 5.40 4.61
N SER A 129 -6.94 4.32 3.82
CA SER A 129 -7.44 3.00 4.20
C SER A 129 -6.78 2.50 5.49
N PHE A 130 -5.46 2.65 5.60
CA PHE A 130 -4.70 2.34 6.81
C PHE A 130 -5.16 3.16 8.04
N ALA A 131 -5.33 4.47 7.90
CA ALA A 131 -5.80 5.34 8.97
C ALA A 131 -7.22 4.94 9.44
N VAL A 132 -8.14 4.64 8.51
CA VAL A 132 -9.49 4.16 8.86
C VAL A 132 -9.43 2.83 9.59
N LEU A 133 -8.73 1.83 9.04
CA LEU A 133 -8.65 0.49 9.63
C LEU A 133 -8.08 0.53 11.05
N THR A 134 -7.04 1.36 11.26
CA THR A 134 -6.35 1.54 12.53
C THR A 134 -7.21 2.29 13.56
N ASN A 135 -7.69 3.50 13.24
CA ASN A 135 -8.41 4.34 14.22
C ASN A 135 -9.81 3.80 14.53
N CYS A 136 -10.48 3.18 13.57
CA CYS A 136 -11.81 2.61 13.78
C CYS A 136 -11.79 1.18 14.36
N ARG A 137 -10.60 0.58 14.48
CA ARG A 137 -10.37 -0.80 14.97
C ARG A 137 -11.17 -1.84 14.20
N LEU A 138 -11.21 -1.70 12.88
CA LEU A 138 -12.07 -2.55 12.04
C LEU A 138 -11.55 -3.98 11.93
N ILE A 139 -10.24 -4.17 12.09
CA ILE A 139 -9.59 -5.49 12.09
C ILE A 139 -9.86 -6.22 13.43
N GLU A 140 -9.74 -5.52 14.56
CA GLU A 140 -9.98 -6.09 15.90
C GLU A 140 -11.44 -6.50 16.14
N LYS A 141 -12.39 -5.77 15.56
CA LYS A 141 -13.83 -5.99 15.75
C LYS A 141 -14.42 -7.15 14.92
N GLN A 142 -13.58 -7.98 14.30
CA GLN A 142 -14.01 -9.10 13.43
C GLN A 142 -15.02 -8.66 12.34
N HIS A 143 -14.86 -7.46 11.78
CA HIS A 143 -15.68 -7.03 10.64
C HIS A 143 -15.14 -7.56 9.30
N PHE A 144 -14.03 -8.29 9.32
CA PHE A 144 -13.38 -8.91 8.17
C PHE A 144 -13.45 -10.46 8.17
N THR A 145 -14.31 -11.04 9.01
CA THR A 145 -14.57 -12.50 9.06
C THR A 145 -15.91 -12.84 8.45
#